data_AF-A0A9D8S9Z7-F1
#
_entry.id   AF-A0A9D8S9Z7-F1
#
_cell.length_a   1.000
_cell.length_b   1.000
_cell.length_c   1.000
_cell.angle_alpha   90.00
_cell.angle_beta   90.00
_cell.angle_gamma   90.00
#
_symmetry.space_group_name_H-M   'P 1'
#
loop_
_entity.id
_entity.type
_entity.pdbx_description
1 polymer ?
#
loop_
_entity_poly.entity_id
_entity_poly.type
_entity_poly.pdbx_seq_one_letter_code
_entity_poly.pdbx_strand_id
1 'polypeptide(L)' 'MGKSTISKIPFKGTAEQEQKLREFIAANKGMQGALMPVMQEAQEIYGYLPIEVQRIIAEEMNISLEEVYG' A
#
# COMPACT_ATOMS: atom_id res chain seq x y z
N MET A 1 -4.16 -26.84 -12.33
CA MET A 1 -3.49 -26.80 -11.01
C MET A 1 -2.53 -25.61 -11.00
N GLY A 2 -3.05 -24.41 -10.72
CA GLY A 2 -2.27 -23.17 -10.74
C GLY A 2 -1.39 -23.08 -9.50
N LYS A 3 -0.08 -23.25 -9.69
CA LYS A 3 0.92 -23.05 -8.63
C LYS A 3 1.12 -21.56 -8.41
N SER A 4 0.25 -20.92 -7.64
CA SER A 4 0.55 -19.60 -7.08
C SER A 4 1.37 -19.83 -5.83
N THR A 5 2.68 -19.98 -6.01
CA THR A 5 3.65 -19.95 -4.92
C THR A 5 3.53 -18.58 -4.25
N ILE A 6 2.96 -18.56 -3.05
CA ILE A 6 3.03 -17.43 -2.12
C ILE A 6 4.52 -17.28 -1.79
N SER A 7 5.23 -16.49 -2.58
CA SER A 7 6.62 -16.16 -2.36
C SER A 7 6.69 -15.46 -1.00
N LYS A 8 7.16 -16.16 0.03
CA LYS A 8 7.55 -15.62 1.35
C LYS A 8 8.75 -14.67 1.17
N ILE A 9 8.61 -13.63 0.36
CA ILE A 9 9.57 -12.55 0.30
C ILE A 9 9.24 -11.71 1.53
N PRO A 10 10.11 -11.69 2.58
CA PRO A 10 9.92 -10.76 3.67
C PRO A 10 9.83 -9.37 3.07
N PHE A 11 8.83 -8.60 3.47
CA PHE A 11 8.74 -7.21 3.08
C PHE A 11 10.08 -6.53 3.37
N LYS A 12 10.74 -6.06 2.31
CA LYS A 12 11.94 -5.23 2.39
C LYS A 12 11.56 -3.87 1.84
N GLY A 13 10.67 -3.17 2.53
CA GLY A 13 10.47 -1.76 2.26
C GLY A 13 11.73 -1.00 2.66
N THR A 14 12.28 -0.22 1.73
CA THR A 14 13.32 0.76 2.08
C THR A 14 12.65 2.02 2.62
N ALA A 15 13.38 2.78 3.46
CA ALA A 15 12.90 4.06 3.95
C ALA A 15 12.50 5.02 2.82
N GLU A 16 13.20 4.97 1.67
CA GLU A 16 12.87 5.75 0.48
C GLU A 16 11.52 5.38 -0.14
N GLN A 17 11.20 4.08 -0.19
CA GLN A 17 9.91 3.61 -0.70
C GLN A 17 8.75 4.01 0.22
N GLU A 18 8.96 3.91 1.53
CA GLU A 18 7.96 4.35 2.51
C GLU A 18 7.75 5.85 2.42
N GLN A 19 8.83 6.62 2.32
CA GLN A 19 8.78 8.07 2.16
C GLN A 19 7.96 8.46 0.92
N LYS A 20 8.24 7.85 -0.24
CA LYS A 20 7.48 8.09 -1.48
C LYS A 20 6.00 7.78 -1.32
N LEU A 21 5.68 6.64 -0.71
CA LEU A 21 4.29 6.26 -0.45
C LEU A 21 3.60 7.27 0.47
N ARG A 22 4.24 7.68 1.56
CA ARG A 22 3.70 8.68 2.49
C ARG A 22 3.49 10.03 1.83
N GLU A 23 4.45 10.49 1.01
CA GLU A 23 4.31 11.73 0.24
C GLU A 23 3.13 11.66 -0.74
N PHE A 24 2.99 10.53 -1.44
CA PHE A 24 1.86 10.32 -2.33
C PHE A 24 0.53 10.27 -1.59
N ILE A 25 0.46 9.55 -0.46
CA ILE A 25 -0.73 9.52 0.39
C ILE A 25 -1.06 10.92 0.87
N ALA A 26 -0.09 11.67 1.40
CA ALA A 26 -0.30 13.04 1.87
C ALA A 26 -0.80 13.97 0.76
N ALA A 27 -0.31 13.83 -0.47
CA ALA A 27 -0.76 14.60 -1.63
C ALA A 27 -2.20 14.26 -2.06
N ASN A 28 -2.63 13.01 -1.85
CA ASN A 28 -3.96 12.53 -2.20
C ASN A 28 -4.94 12.51 -0.99
N LYS A 29 -4.42 12.74 0.23
CA LYS A 29 -5.18 12.69 1.48
C LYS A 29 -6.27 13.76 1.46
N GLY A 30 -7.52 13.32 1.52
CA GLY A 30 -8.69 14.19 1.46
C GLY A 30 -9.43 14.19 0.12
N MET A 31 -8.91 13.52 -0.91
CA MET A 31 -9.73 13.20 -2.09
C MET A 31 -10.59 11.96 -1.81
N GLN A 32 -11.88 12.07 -2.14
CA GLN A 32 -12.79 10.93 -2.11
C GLN A 32 -12.33 9.89 -3.15
N GLY A 33 -12.03 8.67 -2.71
CA GLY A 33 -11.51 7.62 -3.59
C GLY A 33 -9.99 7.62 -3.79
N ALA A 34 -9.23 8.36 -2.98
CA ALA A 34 -7.76 8.36 -3.00
C ALA A 34 -7.12 7.00 -2.70
N LEU A 35 -7.88 6.02 -2.19
CA LEU A 35 -7.37 4.70 -1.84
C LEU A 35 -6.85 3.94 -3.07
N MET A 36 -7.62 3.93 -4.16
CA MET A 36 -7.26 3.25 -5.41
C MET A 36 -5.91 3.73 -5.99
N PRO A 37 -5.68 5.04 -6.19
CA PRO A 37 -4.39 5.51 -6.69
C PRO A 37 -3.26 5.26 -5.70
N VAL A 38 -3.52 5.33 -4.39
CA VAL A 38 -2.51 5.02 -3.36
C VAL A 38 -2.11 3.53 -3.41
N MET A 39 -3.07 2.62 -3.57
CA MET A 39 -2.80 1.19 -3.71
C MET A 39 -2.03 0.88 -4.99
N GLN A 40 -2.37 1.56 -6.11
CA GLN A 40 -1.61 1.42 -7.36
C GLN A 40 -0.16 1.89 -7.20
N GLU A 41 0.05 3.09 -6.66
CA GLU A 41 1.39 3.63 -6.41
C GLU A 41 2.19 2.71 -5.48
N ALA A 42 1.57 2.22 -4.41
CA ALA A 42 2.21 1.24 -3.52
C ALA A 42 2.59 -0.06 -4.27
N GLN A 43 1.72 -0.57 -5.14
CA GLN A 43 2.05 -1.72 -5.99
C GLN A 43 3.15 -1.41 -7.00
N GLU A 44 3.26 -0.18 -7.52
CA GLU A 44 4.36 0.23 -8.42
C GLU A 44 5.68 0.34 -7.67
N ILE A 45 5.67 0.92 -6.47
CA ILE A 45 6.84 1.10 -5.60
C ILE A 45 7.38 -0.25 -5.12
N TYR A 46 6.49 -1.14 -4.66
CA TYR A 46 6.87 -2.39 -3.99
C TYR A 46 6.75 -3.63 -4.88
N GLY A 47 6.07 -3.54 -6.03
CA GLY A 47 5.73 -4.66 -6.92
C GLY A 47 4.61 -5.57 -6.41
N TYR A 48 4.27 -5.48 -5.12
CA TYR A 48 3.19 -6.21 -4.45
C TYR A 48 2.76 -5.43 -3.20
N LEU A 49 1.58 -5.74 -2.67
CA LEU A 49 1.00 -5.01 -1.53
C LEU A 49 0.98 -5.88 -0.26
N PRO A 50 2.06 -5.90 0.55
CA PRO A 50 2.07 -6.65 1.81
C PRO A 50 1.22 -5.96 2.87
N ILE A 51 0.87 -6.71 3.92
CA ILE A 51 0.03 -6.21 5.01
C ILE A 51 0.64 -5.00 5.73
N GLU A 52 1.97 -4.90 5.83
CA GLU A 52 2.64 -3.74 6.41
C GLU A 52 2.34 -2.46 5.63
N VAL A 53 2.40 -2.53 4.29
CA VAL A 53 2.08 -1.41 3.40
C VAL A 53 0.59 -1.05 3.49
N GLN A 54 -0.29 -2.05 3.50
CA GLN A 54 -1.73 -1.81 3.66
C GLN A 54 -2.07 -1.13 4.99
N ARG A 55 -1.37 -1.49 6.08
CA ARG A 55 -1.51 -0.84 7.39
C ARG A 55 -1.07 0.61 7.33
N ILE A 56 0.08 0.90 6.72
CA ILE A 56 0.56 2.28 6.54
C ILE A 56 -0.47 3.11 5.78
N ILE A 57 -1.04 2.56 4.69
CA ILE A 57 -2.09 3.23 3.91
C ILE A 57 -3.32 3.51 4.78
N ALA A 58 -3.81 2.51 5.51
CA ALA A 58 -4.97 2.66 6.40
C ALA A 58 -4.75 3.74 7.47
N GLU A 59 -3.59 3.72 8.12
CA GLU A 59 -3.23 4.69 9.16
C GLU A 59 -3.09 6.11 8.60
N GLU A 60 -2.38 6.28 7.47
CA GLU A 60 -2.17 7.59 6.85
C GLU A 60 -3.47 8.17 6.27
N MET A 61 -4.31 7.34 5.68
CA MET A 61 -5.61 7.74 5.12
C MET A 61 -6.73 7.84 6.16
N ASN A 62 -6.49 7.39 7.40
CA ASN A 62 -7.46 7.34 8.49
C ASN A 62 -8.73 6.52 8.14
N ILE A 63 -8.52 5.38 7.48
CA ILE A 63 -9.55 4.41 7.10
C ILE A 63 -9.28 3.07 7.75
N SER A 64 -10.27 2.18 7.78
CA SER A 64 -10.09 0.82 8.28
C SER A 64 -9.27 -0.03 7.31
N LEU A 65 -8.50 -0.99 7.84
CA LEU A 65 -7.82 -2.01 7.00
C LEU A 65 -8.81 -2.74 6.09
N GLU A 66 -10.01 -3.01 6.57
CA GLU A 66 -11.09 -3.63 5.79
C GLU A 66 -11.46 -2.83 4.55
N GLU A 67 -11.39 -1.49 4.61
CA GLU A 67 -11.62 -0.64 3.45
C GLU A 67 -10.46 -0.72 2.46
N VAL A 68 -9.23 -0.92 2.94
CA VAL A 68 -8.04 -1.15 2.11
C VAL A 68 -8.06 -2.54 1.44
N TYR A 69 -8.68 -3.53 2.09
CA TYR A 69 -8.86 -4.88 1.53
C TYR A 69 -10.06 -5.01 0.59
N GLY A 70 -11.01 -4.09 0.68
CA GLY A 70 -12.36 -4.16 0.10
C GLY A 70 -12.43 -4.21 -1.41
#